data_AF-A0A2W6E4W7-F1
#
_entry.id   AF-A0A2W6E4W7-F1
#
_cell.length_a   1.000
_cell.length_b   1.000
_cell.length_c   1.000
_cell.angle_alpha   90.00
_cell.angle_beta   90.00
_cell.angle_gamma   90.00
#
_symmetry.space_group_name_H-M   'P 1'
#
loop_
_entity.id
_entity.type
_entity.pdbx_description
1 polymer ?
#
loop_
_entity_poly.entity_id
_entity_poly.type
_entity_poly.pdbx_seq_one_letter_code
_entity_poly.pdbx_strand_id
1 'polypeptide(L)' 'MTGADTYGGGDQPSSDRRMAIPATCELYRGAVGYTNLMLSKRDGVIVLDPHVTGSCVISLDENAAIALRDTLTKWLG' A
#
# COMPACT_ATOMS: atom_id res chain seq x y z
N MET A 1 6.63 -38.93 -23.31
CA MET A 1 6.44 -37.53 -23.72
C MET A 1 5.50 -36.92 -22.66
N THR A 2 6.07 -36.49 -21.52
CA THR A 2 6.33 -35.09 -21.13
C THR A 2 5.04 -34.28 -20.97
N GLY A 3 4.72 -33.69 -19.83
CA GLY A 3 5.41 -33.50 -18.56
C GLY A 3 4.45 -32.85 -17.57
N ALA A 4 4.64 -33.11 -16.29
CA ALA A 4 3.93 -32.45 -15.21
C ALA A 4 4.58 -31.09 -14.96
N ASP A 5 3.90 -30.00 -15.28
CA ASP A 5 4.36 -28.66 -14.92
C ASP A 5 3.85 -28.32 -13.52
N THR A 6 4.75 -28.60 -12.59
CA THR A 6 4.75 -28.10 -11.23
C THR A 6 5.12 -26.61 -11.28
N TYR A 7 4.18 -25.73 -10.96
CA TYR A 7 4.50 -24.41 -10.39
C TYR A 7 4.17 -24.55 -8.89
N GLY A 8 5.08 -25.02 -8.05
CA GLY A 8 6.37 -24.37 -7.82
C GLY A 8 6.10 -23.28 -6.79
N GLY A 9 6.07 -23.68 -5.52
CA GLY A 9 6.05 -22.75 -4.41
C GLY A 9 7.23 -21.80 -4.55
N GLY A 10 6.94 -20.56 -4.92
CA GLY A 10 7.85 -19.46 -4.73
C GLY A 10 7.52 -18.86 -3.37
N ASP A 11 8.46 -19.00 -2.44
CA ASP A 11 8.71 -18.06 -1.35
C ASP A 11 7.80 -16.83 -1.43
N GLN A 12 6.78 -16.75 -0.56
CA GLN A 12 6.23 -15.44 -0.24
C GLN A 12 7.37 -14.69 0.44
N PRO A 13 8.00 -13.69 -0.21
CA PRO A 13 9.00 -12.89 0.48
C PRO A 13 8.27 -12.27 1.67
N SER A 14 8.85 -12.49 2.85
CA SER A 14 8.49 -11.93 4.16
C SER A 14 7.16 -11.15 4.19
N SER A 15 6.24 -11.60 5.05
CA SER A 15 5.06 -10.87 5.51
C SER A 15 5.39 -9.55 6.25
N ASP A 16 6.32 -8.74 5.74
CA ASP A 16 6.72 -7.46 6.29
C ASP A 16 5.76 -6.37 5.81
N ARG A 17 4.64 -6.29 6.53
CA ARG A 17 3.88 -5.05 6.79
C ARG A 17 3.26 -4.36 5.57
N ARG A 18 2.81 -5.10 4.56
CA ARG A 18 1.89 -4.51 3.57
C ARG A 18 0.46 -4.53 4.13
N MET A 19 -0.09 -3.36 4.42
CA MET A 19 -1.48 -3.20 4.87
C MET A 19 -2.32 -2.58 3.76
N ALA A 20 -3.55 -3.08 3.58
CA ALA A 20 -4.50 -2.50 2.65
C ALA A 20 -5.61 -1.80 3.44
N ILE A 21 -5.81 -0.51 3.19
CA ILE A 21 -6.89 0.29 3.79
C ILE A 21 -7.89 0.64 2.69
N PRO A 22 -9.18 0.27 2.82
CA PRO A 22 -10.22 0.75 1.93
C PRO A 22 -10.26 2.27 1.92
N ALA A 23 -10.19 2.87 0.74
CA ALA A 23 -10.15 4.31 0.56
C ALA A 23 -10.88 4.74 -0.71
N THR A 24 -11.01 6.05 -0.90
CA THR A 24 -11.48 6.65 -2.15
C THR A 24 -10.33 7.39 -2.83
N CYS A 25 -10.28 7.33 -4.16
CA CYS A 25 -9.31 8.02 -4.99
C CYS A 25 -10.04 9.01 -5.89
N GLU A 26 -9.85 10.30 -5.65
CA GLU A 26 -10.53 11.36 -6.40
C GLU A 26 -10.13 11.41 -7.89
N LEU A 27 -8.93 10.95 -8.21
CA LEU A 27 -8.48 10.82 -9.60
C LEU A 27 -9.12 9.63 -10.32
N TYR A 28 -9.58 8.62 -9.57
CA TYR A 28 -10.14 7.41 -10.15
C TYR A 28 -11.62 7.63 -10.50
N ARG A 29 -11.92 7.77 -11.78
CA ARG A 29 -13.30 7.93 -12.28
C ARG A 29 -14.04 6.62 -12.56
N GLY A 30 -13.49 5.49 -12.10
CA GLY A 30 -14.13 4.17 -12.18
C GLY A 30 -15.24 3.99 -11.14
N ALA A 31 -15.70 2.75 -10.94
CA ALA A 31 -16.81 2.43 -10.05
C ALA A 31 -16.61 3.05 -8.65
N VAL A 32 -17.49 4.00 -8.31
CA VAL A 32 -17.60 4.76 -7.04
C VAL A 32 -16.33 5.43 -6.51
N GLY A 33 -15.28 5.58 -7.33
CA GLY A 33 -14.01 6.15 -6.89
C GLY A 33 -13.27 5.32 -5.83
N TYR A 34 -13.61 4.03 -5.68
CA TYR A 34 -13.02 3.15 -4.67
C TYR A 34 -11.58 2.74 -5.04
N THR A 35 -10.70 2.69 -4.04
CA THR A 35 -9.37 2.10 -4.15
C THR A 35 -8.94 1.43 -2.84
N ASN A 36 -7.96 0.53 -2.92
CA ASN A 36 -7.23 0.09 -1.74
C ASN A 36 -5.95 0.93 -1.64
N LEU A 37 -5.81 1.68 -0.54
CA LEU A 37 -4.56 2.34 -0.19
C LEU A 37 -3.62 1.32 0.42
N MET A 38 -2.55 1.01 -0.32
CA MET A 38 -1.54 0.04 0.08
C MET A 38 -0.44 0.76 0.87
N LEU A 39 -0.32 0.42 2.14
CA LEU A 39 0.74 0.90 3.01
C LEU A 39 1.85 -0.15 3.06
N SER A 40 3.10 0.26 2.91
CA SER A 40 4.25 -0.64 3.13
C SER A 40 5.41 0.12 3.75
N LYS A 41 6.29 -0.58 4.49
CA LYS A 41 7.54 -0.02 5.03
C LYS A 41 8.72 -0.72 4.39
N ARG A 42 9.65 0.04 3.81
CA ARG A 42 10.91 -0.47 3.22
C ARG A 42 12.03 0.52 3.52
N ASP A 43 13.13 0.05 4.08
CA ASP A 43 14.32 0.87 4.35
C ASP A 43 14.05 2.18 5.11
N GLY A 44 13.17 2.13 6.11
CA GLY A 44 12.77 3.31 6.90
C GLY A 44 11.77 4.24 6.23
N VAL A 45 11.40 3.98 4.96
CA VAL A 45 10.40 4.76 4.22
C VAL A 45 9.04 4.07 4.29
N ILE A 46 8.00 4.84 4.62
CA ILE A 46 6.60 4.45 4.54
C ILE A 46 6.05 4.89 3.18
N VAL A 47 5.51 3.93 2.43
CA VAL A 47 4.90 4.18 1.13
C VAL A 47 3.38 4.03 1.24
N LEU A 48 2.65 5.05 0.80
CA LEU A 48 1.19 5.06 0.63
C LEU A 48 0.89 5.06 -0.87
N ASP A 49 0.44 3.91 -1.37
CA ASP A 49 0.20 3.65 -2.78
C ASP A 49 -1.30 3.40 -3.02
N PRO A 50 -2.05 4.39 -3.53
CA PRO A 50 -3.40 4.14 -4.00
C PRO A 50 -3.29 3.27 -5.24
N HIS A 51 -3.75 2.02 -5.18
CA HIS A 51 -3.61 1.00 -6.24
C HIS A 51 -4.49 1.31 -7.47
N VAL A 52 -4.24 2.46 -8.10
CA VAL A 52 -4.94 3.07 -9.22
C VAL A 52 -3.89 3.59 -10.20
N THR A 53 -4.03 3.23 -11.47
CA THR A 53 -3.14 3.68 -12.53
C THR A 53 -3.17 5.20 -12.69
N GLY A 54 -1.98 5.81 -12.74
CA GLY A 54 -1.83 7.25 -12.95
C GLY A 54 -1.99 8.11 -11.68
N SER A 55 -2.22 7.48 -10.53
CA SER A 55 -2.23 8.17 -9.23
C SER A 55 -0.83 8.31 -8.66
N CYS A 56 -0.60 9.37 -7.89
CA CYS A 56 0.66 9.56 -7.18
C CYS A 56 0.81 8.56 -6.03
N VAL A 57 2.04 8.05 -5.88
CA VAL A 57 2.47 7.29 -4.69
C VAL A 57 3.18 8.25 -3.74
N ILE A 58 2.78 8.26 -2.47
CA ILE A 58 3.38 9.13 -1.44
C ILE A 58 4.40 8.33 -0.64
N SER A 59 5.62 8.82 -0.56
CA SER A 59 6.69 8.23 0.25
C SER A 59 7.04 9.18 1.40
N LEU A 60 7.08 8.65 2.63
CA LEU A 60 7.37 9.38 3.84
C LEU A 60 8.59 8.75 4.52
N ASP A 61 9.58 9.54 4.90
CA ASP A 61 10.56 9.08 5.87
C ASP A 61 9.93 8.88 7.26
N GLU A 62 10.70 8.36 8.22
CA GLU A 62 10.19 8.08 9.56
C GLU A 62 9.65 9.33 10.27
N ASN A 63 10.29 10.50 10.10
CA ASN A 63 9.88 11.74 10.75
C ASN A 63 8.55 12.25 10.17
N ALA A 64 8.41 12.24 8.85
CA ALA A 64 7.18 12.62 8.17
C ALA A 64 6.03 11.64 8.49
N ALA A 65 6.33 10.34 8.59
CA ALA A 65 5.35 9.34 9.00
C ALA A 65 4.88 9.53 10.45
N ILE A 66 5.78 9.88 11.37
CA ILE A 66 5.44 10.25 12.75
C ILE A 66 4.55 11.49 12.77
N ALA A 67 4.90 12.54 12.02
CA ALA A 67 4.10 13.75 11.94
C ALA A 67 2.69 13.49 11.39
N LEU A 68 2.57 12.63 10.37
CA LEU A 68 1.28 12.17 9.85
C LEU A 68 0.47 11.46 10.93
N ARG A 69 1.06 10.48 11.61
CA ARG A 69 0.41 9.73 12.70
C ARG A 69 -0.10 10.68 13.78
N ASP A 70 0.76 11.57 14.29
CA ASP A 70 0.42 12.48 15.38
C ASP A 70 -0.69 13.45 14.99
N THR A 71 -0.70 13.89 13.73
CA THR A 71 -1.80 14.70 13.16
C THR A 71 -3.11 13.94 13.14
N LEU A 72 -3.10 12.69 12.66
CA LEU A 72 -4.29 11.84 12.63
C LEU A 72 -4.81 11.53 14.04
N THR A 73 -3.93 11.19 15.00
CA THR A 73 -4.30 11.00 16.40
C THR A 73 -4.90 12.26 16.99
N LYS A 74 -4.31 13.44 16.74
CA LYS A 74 -4.87 14.72 17.20
C LYS A 74 -6.29 14.95 16.67
N TRP A 75 -6.60 14.51 15.45
CA TRP A 75 -7.93 14.69 14.84
C TRP A 75 -8.94 13.63 15.26
N LEU A 76 -8.50 12.40 15.53
CA LEU A 76 -9.39 11.25 15.74
C LEU A 76 -9.57 10.87 17.22
N GLY A 77 -8.71 11.38 18.12
CA GLY A 77 -8.70 11.04 19.56
C GLY A 77 -7.83 9.83 19.88
#